data_AF-K2EU15-F1
#
_entry.id   AF-K2EU15-F1
#
_cell.length_a   1.000
_cell.length_b   1.000
_cell.length_c   1.000
_cell.angle_alpha   90.00
_cell.angle_beta   90.00
_cell.angle_gamma   90.00
#
_symmetry.space_group_name_H-M   'P 1'
#
loop_
_entity.id
_entity.type
_entity.pdbx_description
1 polymer ?
#
loop_
_entity_poly.entity_id
_entity_poly.type
_entity_poly.pdbx_seq_one_letter_code
_entity_poly.pdbx_strand_id
1 'polypeptide(L)'
;MTYYSSTSGGYSTTSGWDTTDGGGGSNFFDKSYEKIGGSPWAYKAWYRKGYTASGDTCGQSDPWLNNEEFTDIINAAVVLKNGSDDRVTSTSTSCWGGNPYSYGELRAKGGVNSVSSISVVQGTGTTNEVVINGSVRLTGAEFKQAFNLRAPGYLMVPQKGFAFFNIEKK
;
A
#
# COMPACT_ATOMS: atom_id res chain seq x y z
N MET A 1 -2.17 26.47 3.68
CA MET A 1 -1.57 25.13 3.46
C MET A 1 -0.92 25.15 2.08
N THR A 2 0.21 24.48 1.92
CA THR A 2 0.96 24.44 0.67
C THR A 2 1.15 22.98 0.28
N TYR A 3 0.80 22.61 -0.95
CA TYR A 3 0.82 21.22 -1.41
C TYR A 3 1.95 21.03 -2.41
N TYR A 4 2.82 20.04 -2.20
CA TYR A 4 3.92 19.75 -3.12
C TYR A 4 3.42 18.87 -4.27
N SER A 5 3.63 19.31 -5.51
CA SER A 5 3.33 18.56 -6.74
C SER A 5 4.64 18.01 -7.30
N SER A 6 4.70 16.68 -7.41
CA SER A 6 5.91 15.99 -7.85
C SER A 6 6.17 16.15 -9.34
N THR A 7 5.10 16.31 -10.13
CA THR A 7 5.16 16.49 -11.59
C THR A 7 5.65 17.87 -11.98
N SER A 8 5.16 18.91 -11.28
CA SER A 8 5.58 20.29 -11.53
C SER A 8 6.86 20.68 -10.79
N GLY A 9 7.37 19.81 -9.90
CA GLY A 9 8.59 20.06 -9.11
C GLY A 9 8.46 21.24 -8.14
N GLY A 10 7.24 21.59 -7.76
CA GLY A 10 6.92 22.85 -7.09
C GLY A 10 5.84 22.73 -6.01
N TYR A 11 5.65 23.82 -5.30
CA TYR A 11 4.62 23.96 -4.29
C TYR A 11 3.42 24.71 -4.87
N SER A 12 2.24 24.09 -4.87
CA SER A 12 0.99 24.73 -5.27
C SER A 12 0.24 25.29 -4.07
N THR A 13 -0.30 26.49 -4.25
CA THR A 13 -1.25 27.16 -3.34
C THR A 13 -2.68 27.09 -3.86
N THR A 14 -2.94 26.38 -4.97
CA THR A 14 -4.27 26.30 -5.58
C THR A 14 -5.27 25.68 -4.61
N SER A 15 -6.41 26.35 -4.46
CA SER A 15 -7.56 25.85 -3.72
C SER A 15 -8.25 24.76 -4.54
N GLY A 16 -7.94 23.49 -4.29
CA GLY A 16 -8.57 22.36 -4.97
C GLY A 16 -7.68 21.11 -5.01
N TRP A 17 -8.20 20.03 -5.61
CA TRP A 17 -7.43 18.82 -5.86
C TRP A 17 -6.57 18.98 -7.12
N ASP A 18 -5.33 18.46 -7.10
CA ASP A 18 -4.41 18.47 -8.25
C ASP A 18 -4.84 17.45 -9.32
N THR A 19 -5.95 17.75 -9.98
CA THR A 19 -6.68 16.87 -10.90
C THR A 19 -7.25 17.68 -12.06
N THR A 20 -7.51 17.05 -13.20
CA THR A 20 -7.97 17.72 -14.43
C THR A 20 -9.30 18.47 -14.31
N ASP A 21 -10.12 18.11 -13.32
CA ASP A 21 -11.41 18.73 -13.03
C ASP A 21 -11.44 19.51 -11.69
N GLY A 22 -10.29 19.59 -10.99
CA GLY A 22 -10.17 20.21 -9.66
C GLY A 22 -10.88 19.44 -8.53
N GLY A 23 -11.47 18.29 -8.82
CA GLY A 23 -12.29 17.50 -7.91
C GLY A 23 -11.57 16.29 -7.29
N GLY A 24 -12.07 15.85 -6.13
CA GLY A 24 -11.70 14.56 -5.55
C GLY A 24 -12.58 13.43 -6.08
N GLY A 25 -12.69 12.34 -5.33
CA GLY A 25 -13.71 11.31 -5.54
C GLY A 25 -13.16 9.97 -6.00
N SER A 26 -14.05 9.07 -6.40
CA SER A 26 -13.75 7.65 -6.63
C SER A 26 -12.82 7.35 -7.79
N ASN A 27 -12.60 8.33 -8.67
CA ASN A 27 -11.68 8.28 -9.78
C ASN A 27 -10.49 9.24 -9.60
N PHE A 28 -10.20 9.73 -8.38
CA PHE A 28 -9.15 10.72 -8.13
C PHE A 28 -7.84 10.41 -8.85
N PHE A 29 -7.32 9.19 -8.68
CA PHE A 29 -6.01 8.85 -9.23
C PHE A 29 -6.03 8.88 -10.77
N ASP A 30 -7.13 8.47 -11.41
CA ASP A 30 -7.32 8.49 -12.86
C ASP A 30 -7.23 9.88 -13.48
N LYS A 31 -7.65 10.89 -12.73
CA LYS A 31 -7.63 12.30 -13.16
C LYS A 31 -6.48 13.12 -12.57
N SER A 32 -5.62 12.51 -11.75
CA SER A 32 -4.46 13.20 -11.17
C SER A 32 -3.45 13.56 -12.26
N TYR A 33 -2.88 14.77 -12.17
CA TYR A 33 -1.84 15.18 -13.10
C TYR A 33 -0.57 14.34 -12.96
N GLU A 34 -0.27 13.81 -11.77
CA GLU A 34 0.74 12.79 -11.54
C GLU A 34 0.58 11.56 -12.44
N LYS A 35 -0.62 10.98 -12.52
CA LYS A 35 -0.88 9.83 -13.38
C LYS A 35 -0.79 10.20 -14.85
N ILE A 36 -1.42 11.31 -15.25
CA ILE A 36 -1.46 11.75 -16.65
C ILE A 36 -0.06 12.09 -17.16
N GLY A 37 0.75 12.75 -16.33
CA GLY A 37 2.15 13.06 -16.63
C GLY A 37 3.09 11.86 -16.55
N GLY A 38 2.59 10.67 -16.20
CA GLY A 38 3.40 9.46 -16.07
C GLY A 38 4.45 9.55 -14.95
N SER A 39 4.18 10.33 -13.90
CA SER A 39 5.12 10.56 -12.80
C SER A 39 5.49 9.22 -12.13
N PRO A 40 6.78 8.85 -12.08
CA PRO A 40 7.21 7.63 -11.40
C PRO A 40 6.83 7.61 -9.92
N TRP A 41 6.65 8.79 -9.30
CA TRP A 41 6.26 8.93 -7.91
C TRP A 41 4.82 8.49 -7.64
N ALA A 42 3.95 8.56 -8.65
CA ALA A 42 2.55 8.13 -8.53
C ALA A 42 2.42 6.63 -8.19
N TYR A 43 3.42 5.83 -8.56
CA TYR A 43 3.41 4.37 -8.49
C TYR A 43 4.44 3.80 -7.51
N LYS A 44 5.17 4.65 -6.78
CA LYS A 44 6.34 4.23 -6.01
C LYS A 44 6.01 4.04 -4.53
N ALA A 45 6.09 2.81 -4.06
CA ALA A 45 6.14 2.53 -2.63
C ALA A 45 7.54 2.83 -2.04
N TRP A 46 7.57 3.19 -0.77
CA TRP A 46 8.82 3.46 -0.07
C TRP A 46 9.33 2.19 0.62
N TYR A 47 10.59 1.81 0.37
CA TYR A 47 11.17 0.54 0.81
C TYR A 47 12.51 0.66 1.55
N ARG A 48 12.99 1.89 1.78
CA ARG A 48 14.25 2.16 2.51
C ARG A 48 13.97 2.63 3.93
N LYS A 49 14.82 2.28 4.88
CA LYS A 49 14.69 2.77 6.26
C LYS A 49 14.78 4.30 6.31
N GLY A 50 13.89 4.93 7.10
CA GLY A 50 14.00 6.35 7.46
C GLY A 50 13.69 7.36 6.35
N TYR A 51 13.12 6.94 5.23
CA TYR A 51 12.81 7.84 4.11
C TYR A 51 14.03 8.49 3.45
N THR A 52 15.20 7.84 3.50
CA THR A 52 16.44 8.33 2.88
C THR A 52 16.92 7.43 1.73
N ALA A 53 17.65 8.01 0.77
CA ALA A 53 18.27 7.27 -0.32
C ALA A 53 19.37 6.31 0.16
N SER A 54 20.01 6.62 1.28
CA SER A 54 21.03 5.81 1.96
C SER A 54 20.46 4.81 2.98
N GLY A 55 19.14 4.79 3.16
CA GLY A 55 18.49 3.90 4.11
C GLY A 55 18.65 2.44 3.71
N ASP A 56 18.88 1.59 4.71
CA ASP A 56 18.92 0.15 4.54
C ASP A 56 17.61 -0.37 3.90
N THR A 57 17.72 -1.35 3.02
CA THR A 57 16.58 -1.97 2.33
C THR A 57 16.18 -3.29 2.96
N CYS A 58 16.94 -3.81 3.93
CA CYS A 58 16.69 -5.11 4.53
C CYS A 58 16.63 -6.23 3.46
N GLY A 59 17.57 -6.20 2.52
CA GLY A 59 17.66 -7.20 1.44
C GLY A 59 16.71 -6.98 0.27
N GLN A 60 15.81 -5.98 0.32
CA GLN A 60 14.98 -5.62 -0.84
C GLN A 60 15.77 -4.87 -1.92
N SER A 61 15.62 -5.26 -3.18
CA SER A 61 16.23 -4.57 -4.34
C SER A 61 15.40 -3.38 -4.79
N ASP A 62 14.08 -3.51 -4.73
CA ASP A 62 13.12 -2.60 -5.33
C ASP A 62 11.80 -2.57 -4.50
N PRO A 63 10.89 -1.63 -4.77
CA PRO A 63 9.67 -1.48 -3.98
C PRO A 63 8.51 -2.38 -4.46
N TRP A 64 8.75 -3.35 -5.35
CA TRP A 64 7.71 -4.19 -5.92
C TRP A 64 7.57 -5.49 -5.11
N LEU A 65 6.32 -5.93 -4.98
CA LEU A 65 5.99 -7.24 -4.43
C LEU A 65 5.77 -8.21 -5.56
N ASN A 66 6.24 -9.44 -5.40
CA ASN A 66 5.78 -10.54 -6.22
C ASN A 66 4.36 -10.97 -5.81
N ASN A 67 3.70 -11.80 -6.63
CA ASN A 67 2.33 -12.21 -6.36
C ASN A 67 2.17 -13.01 -5.06
N GLU A 68 3.19 -13.79 -4.67
CA GLU A 68 3.14 -14.58 -3.44
C GLU A 68 3.24 -13.68 -2.20
N GLU A 69 4.18 -12.73 -2.19
CA GLU A 69 4.31 -11.73 -1.11
C GLU A 69 3.04 -10.90 -0.97
N PHE A 70 2.47 -10.44 -2.09
CA PHE A 70 1.23 -9.67 -2.07
C PHE A 70 0.05 -10.52 -1.55
N THR A 71 -0.07 -11.77 -2.00
CA THR A 71 -1.10 -12.70 -1.53
C THR A 71 -0.97 -12.98 -0.03
N ASP A 72 0.25 -13.10 0.47
CA ASP A 72 0.54 -13.28 1.89
C ASP A 72 0.11 -12.06 2.74
N ILE A 73 0.31 -10.83 2.24
CA ILE A 73 -0.22 -9.61 2.87
C ILE A 73 -1.76 -9.61 2.88
N ILE A 74 -2.43 -10.10 1.82
CA ILE A 74 -3.90 -10.21 1.82
C ILE A 74 -4.36 -11.22 2.88
N ASN A 75 -3.68 -12.36 3.01
CA ASN A 75 -3.99 -13.34 4.06
C ASN A 75 -3.77 -12.74 5.46
N ALA A 76 -2.71 -11.94 5.67
CA ALA A 76 -2.52 -11.17 6.89
C ALA A 76 -3.71 -10.25 7.19
N ALA A 77 -4.20 -9.53 6.18
CA ALA A 77 -5.34 -8.63 6.34
C ALA A 77 -6.62 -9.38 6.71
N VAL A 78 -6.87 -10.54 6.11
CA VAL A 78 -8.02 -11.40 6.46
C VAL A 78 -7.93 -11.88 7.92
N VAL A 79 -6.75 -12.26 8.39
CA VAL A 79 -6.54 -12.66 9.78
C VAL A 79 -6.76 -11.48 10.73
N LEU A 80 -6.13 -10.34 10.45
CA LEU A 80 -6.20 -9.14 11.29
C LEU A 80 -7.59 -8.51 11.33
N LYS A 81 -8.40 -8.71 10.29
CA LYS A 81 -9.79 -8.28 10.27
C LYS A 81 -10.64 -8.97 11.35
N ASN A 82 -10.26 -10.18 11.76
CA ASN A 82 -10.96 -10.96 12.78
C ASN A 82 -10.39 -10.75 14.20
N GLY A 83 -9.36 -9.92 14.37
CA GLY A 83 -8.74 -9.64 15.67
C GLY A 83 -7.25 -9.32 15.55
N SER A 84 -6.58 -9.19 16.69
CA SER A 84 -5.11 -9.01 16.72
C SER A 84 -4.40 -10.35 16.80
N ASP A 85 -3.25 -10.47 16.14
CA ASP A 85 -2.40 -11.66 16.16
C ASP A 85 -0.93 -11.23 16.03
N ASP A 86 -0.15 -11.45 17.10
CA ASP A 86 1.25 -11.00 17.21
C ASP A 86 2.20 -11.74 16.26
N ARG A 87 1.77 -12.86 15.67
CA ARG A 87 2.55 -13.59 14.66
C ARG A 87 2.30 -13.08 13.25
N VAL A 88 1.38 -12.12 13.06
CA VAL A 88 1.19 -11.40 11.79
C VAL A 88 2.19 -10.25 11.70
N THR A 89 3.46 -10.62 11.51
CA THR A 89 4.60 -9.71 11.35
C THR A 89 5.44 -10.10 10.13
N SER A 90 6.33 -9.22 9.67
CA SER A 90 7.17 -9.44 8.48
C SER A 90 8.01 -10.73 8.58
N THR A 91 8.15 -11.44 7.46
CA THR A 91 9.07 -12.60 7.36
C THR A 91 10.54 -12.20 7.30
N SER A 92 10.84 -10.91 7.13
CA SER A 92 12.20 -10.36 7.18
C SER A 92 12.75 -10.26 8.61
N THR A 93 12.82 -11.40 9.31
CA THR A 93 13.19 -11.50 10.73
C THR A 93 14.63 -11.08 11.00
N SER A 94 15.52 -11.09 10.02
CA SER A 94 16.87 -10.52 10.14
C SER A 94 16.87 -9.02 10.47
N CYS A 95 15.79 -8.30 10.16
CA CYS A 95 15.68 -6.86 10.38
C CYS A 95 14.76 -6.49 11.54
N TRP A 96 13.71 -7.27 11.75
CA TRP A 96 12.67 -6.98 12.74
C TRP A 96 12.66 -7.95 13.93
N GLY A 97 13.35 -9.09 13.82
CA GLY A 97 13.23 -10.20 14.75
C GLY A 97 11.86 -10.89 14.67
N GLY A 98 11.54 -11.70 15.69
CA GLY A 98 10.21 -12.29 15.87
C GLY A 98 10.04 -13.72 15.37
N ASN A 99 8.81 -14.24 15.54
CA ASN A 99 8.39 -15.58 15.12
C ASN A 99 7.11 -15.51 14.25
N PRO A 100 7.22 -14.94 13.05
CA PRO A 100 6.08 -14.74 12.17
C PRO A 100 5.50 -16.07 11.69
N TYR A 101 4.26 -16.05 11.21
CA TYR A 101 3.76 -17.15 10.40
C TYR A 101 4.53 -17.26 9.08
N SER A 102 4.80 -18.50 8.65
CA SER A 102 5.20 -18.79 7.26
C SER A 102 4.04 -18.47 6.30
N TYR A 103 4.35 -18.37 5.01
CA TYR A 103 3.34 -18.11 3.97
C TYR A 103 2.27 -19.21 3.94
N GLY A 104 2.66 -20.47 4.15
CA GLY A 104 1.74 -21.60 4.19
C GLY A 104 0.79 -21.54 5.40
N GLU A 105 1.32 -21.24 6.60
CA GLU A 105 0.49 -21.10 7.81
C GLU A 105 -0.51 -19.95 7.68
N LEU A 106 -0.07 -18.80 7.16
CA LEU A 106 -0.93 -17.64 7.03
C LEU A 106 -1.96 -17.83 5.91
N ARG A 107 -1.58 -18.48 4.81
CA ARG A 107 -2.52 -18.90 3.74
C ARG A 107 -3.58 -19.86 4.26
N ALA A 108 -3.23 -20.81 5.13
CA ALA A 108 -4.19 -21.72 5.75
C ALA A 108 -5.20 -20.99 6.64
N LYS A 109 -4.82 -19.85 7.23
CA LYS A 109 -5.69 -19.00 8.05
C LYS A 109 -6.53 -18.02 7.23
N GLY A 110 -5.93 -17.37 6.23
CA GLY A 110 -6.59 -16.32 5.43
C GLY A 110 -7.40 -16.87 4.24
N GLY A 111 -7.08 -18.07 3.75
CA GLY A 111 -7.84 -18.77 2.72
C GLY A 111 -7.63 -18.26 1.28
N VAL A 112 -6.77 -17.27 1.05
CA VAL A 112 -6.49 -16.73 -0.28
C VAL A 112 -5.27 -17.44 -0.88
N ASN A 113 -5.50 -18.23 -1.94
CA ASN A 113 -4.44 -19.00 -2.60
C ASN A 113 -3.56 -18.16 -3.53
N SER A 114 -4.17 -17.25 -4.28
CA SER A 114 -3.50 -16.31 -5.17
C SER A 114 -4.37 -15.10 -5.43
N VAL A 115 -3.75 -13.95 -5.67
CA VAL A 115 -4.43 -12.74 -6.12
C VAL A 115 -4.39 -12.65 -7.63
N SER A 116 -5.56 -12.70 -8.26
CA SER A 116 -5.73 -12.60 -9.71
C SER A 116 -6.30 -11.26 -10.16
N SER A 117 -7.09 -10.59 -9.30
CA SER A 117 -7.62 -9.26 -9.58
C SER A 117 -7.68 -8.38 -8.33
N ILE A 118 -7.51 -7.08 -8.55
CA ILE A 118 -7.54 -6.05 -7.51
C ILE A 118 -8.33 -4.87 -8.06
N SER A 119 -9.22 -4.33 -7.24
CA SER A 119 -9.89 -3.05 -7.50
C SER A 119 -9.78 -2.18 -6.26
N VAL A 120 -9.35 -0.94 -6.44
CA VAL A 120 -9.26 0.06 -5.36
C VAL A 120 -10.35 1.09 -5.59
N VAL A 121 -11.23 1.24 -4.61
CA VAL A 121 -12.28 2.26 -4.60
C VAL A 121 -11.79 3.44 -3.77
N GLN A 122 -11.52 4.55 -4.44
CA GLN A 122 -11.11 5.78 -3.77
C GLN A 122 -12.32 6.61 -3.33
N GLY A 123 -12.08 7.56 -2.43
CA GLY A 123 -13.01 8.60 -2.01
C GLY A 123 -12.38 9.97 -2.16
N THR A 124 -12.88 10.95 -1.43
CA THR A 124 -12.33 12.32 -1.43
C THR A 124 -11.07 12.38 -0.57
N GLY A 125 -9.92 12.00 -1.16
CA GLY A 125 -8.63 11.99 -0.46
C GLY A 125 -8.40 10.75 0.41
N THR A 126 -9.13 9.67 0.16
CA THR A 126 -9.09 8.43 0.95
C THR A 126 -9.14 7.21 0.05
N THR A 127 -8.61 6.09 0.51
CA THR A 127 -8.89 4.76 -0.03
C THR A 127 -10.01 4.16 0.81
N ASN A 128 -11.20 4.03 0.21
CA ASN A 128 -12.37 3.53 0.93
C ASN A 128 -12.33 2.01 1.01
N GLU A 129 -12.08 1.35 -0.13
CA GLU A 129 -12.13 -0.11 -0.24
C GLU A 129 -11.04 -0.65 -1.16
N VAL A 130 -10.53 -1.82 -0.79
CA VAL A 130 -9.68 -2.69 -1.61
C VAL A 130 -10.43 -4.00 -1.79
N VAL A 131 -10.77 -4.33 -3.03
CA VAL A 131 -11.49 -5.55 -3.41
C VAL A 131 -10.53 -6.49 -4.09
N ILE A 132 -10.33 -7.67 -3.52
CA ILE A 132 -9.42 -8.71 -4.02
C ILE A 132 -10.26 -9.89 -4.54
N ASN A 133 -9.97 -10.32 -5.78
CA ASN A 133 -10.66 -11.42 -6.46
C ASN A 133 -12.19 -11.30 -6.49
N GLY A 134 -12.73 -10.09 -6.33
CA GLY A 134 -14.17 -9.80 -6.26
C GLY A 134 -14.87 -10.16 -4.95
N SER A 135 -14.23 -10.92 -4.05
CA SER A 135 -14.87 -11.46 -2.84
C SER A 135 -14.29 -10.93 -1.54
N VAL A 136 -12.98 -10.75 -1.44
CA VAL A 136 -12.33 -10.22 -0.23
C VAL A 136 -12.39 -8.71 -0.27
N ARG A 137 -13.00 -8.11 0.74
CA ARG A 137 -13.21 -6.66 0.87
C ARG A 137 -12.53 -6.14 2.13
N LEU A 138 -11.61 -5.20 1.96
CA LEU A 138 -10.86 -4.55 3.01
C LEU A 138 -11.07 -3.05 2.92
N THR A 139 -11.18 -2.37 4.04
CA THR A 139 -11.04 -0.91 4.08
C THR A 139 -9.60 -0.52 3.77
N GLY A 140 -9.37 0.73 3.35
CA GLY A 140 -8.01 1.24 3.18
C GLY A 140 -7.17 1.15 4.47
N ALA A 141 -7.80 1.30 5.64
CA ALA A 141 -7.14 1.18 6.93
C ALA A 141 -6.73 -0.27 7.26
N GLU A 142 -7.62 -1.24 7.05
CA GLU A 142 -7.34 -2.67 7.26
C GLU A 142 -6.20 -3.15 6.35
N PHE A 143 -6.26 -2.82 5.06
CA PHE A 143 -5.19 -3.17 4.12
C PHE A 143 -3.86 -2.53 4.54
N LYS A 144 -3.88 -1.23 4.85
CA LYS A 144 -2.66 -0.50 5.24
C LYS A 144 -2.04 -1.06 6.52
N GLN A 145 -2.86 -1.43 7.52
CA GLN A 145 -2.37 -2.05 8.74
C GLN A 145 -1.66 -3.36 8.43
N ALA A 146 -2.31 -4.26 7.68
CA ALA A 146 -1.72 -5.54 7.30
C ALA A 146 -0.45 -5.37 6.47
N PHE A 147 -0.47 -4.47 5.48
CA PHE A 147 0.68 -4.14 4.66
C PHE A 147 1.87 -3.69 5.51
N ASN A 148 1.66 -2.73 6.41
CA ASN A 148 2.74 -2.19 7.24
C ASN A 148 3.26 -3.17 8.30
N LEU A 149 2.47 -4.19 8.68
CA LEU A 149 2.91 -5.23 9.60
C LEU A 149 3.62 -6.39 8.89
N ARG A 150 3.14 -6.75 7.70
CA ARG A 150 3.53 -8.00 7.04
C ARG A 150 4.49 -7.83 5.87
N ALA A 151 4.54 -6.66 5.23
CA ALA A 151 5.37 -6.48 4.05
C ALA A 151 6.86 -6.79 4.35
N PRO A 152 7.59 -7.34 3.37
CA PRO A 152 9.01 -7.65 3.52
C PRO A 152 9.86 -6.37 3.59
N GLY A 153 11.00 -6.48 4.24
CA GLY A 153 11.96 -5.39 4.37
C GLY A 153 11.40 -4.17 5.11
N TYR A 154 11.64 -2.97 4.57
CA TYR A 154 11.09 -1.70 5.07
C TYR A 154 9.95 -1.16 4.18
N LEU A 155 9.30 -2.03 3.40
CA LEU A 155 8.20 -1.62 2.54
C LEU A 155 7.00 -1.21 3.39
N MET A 156 6.48 0.00 3.17
CA MET A 156 5.33 0.50 3.93
C MET A 156 4.54 1.57 3.18
N VAL A 157 3.29 1.73 3.60
CA VAL A 157 2.45 2.90 3.31
C VAL A 157 2.62 3.90 4.46
N PRO A 158 3.39 5.00 4.25
CA PRO A 158 3.96 5.80 5.34
C PRO A 158 3.00 6.81 5.99
N GLN A 159 1.82 6.98 5.41
CA GLN A 159 0.82 7.96 5.83
C GLN A 159 0.47 7.79 7.31
N LYS A 160 0.12 8.87 8.00
CA LYS A 160 -0.31 8.84 9.40
C LYS A 160 -1.71 9.42 9.52
N GLY A 161 -2.60 8.75 10.26
CA GLY A 161 -3.98 9.22 10.50
C GLY A 161 -4.97 8.99 9.35
N PHE A 162 -4.51 8.61 8.15
CA PHE A 162 -5.37 8.29 7.01
C PHE A 162 -4.75 7.22 6.10
N ALA A 163 -5.55 6.68 5.18
CA ALA A 163 -5.14 5.75 4.14
C ALA A 163 -5.56 6.33 2.79
N PHE A 164 -4.58 6.59 1.92
CA PHE A 164 -4.81 7.09 0.57
C PHE A 164 -3.73 6.60 -0.38
N PHE A 165 -4.00 5.48 -1.03
CA PHE A 165 -3.08 4.82 -1.94
C PHE A 165 -3.86 4.22 -3.10
N ASN A 166 -3.12 3.85 -4.15
CA ASN A 166 -3.60 2.94 -5.17
C ASN A 166 -2.73 1.67 -5.17
N ILE A 167 -3.20 0.61 -5.81
CA ILE A 167 -2.46 -0.65 -5.98
C ILE A 167 -2.36 -0.92 -7.48
N GLU A 168 -1.12 -1.03 -7.96
CA GLU A 168 -0.82 -1.06 -9.39
C GLU A 168 0.06 -2.26 -9.69
N LYS A 169 -0.18 -2.89 -10.84
CA LYS A 169 0.57 -4.05 -11.31
C LYS A 169 1.54 -3.61 -12.41
N LYS A 170 2.79 -4.06 -12.29
CA LYS A 170 3.82 -3.90 -13.33
C LYS A 170 3.70 -4.96 -14.41
#